data_AF-A0A221LEG9-F1
#
_entry.id   AF-A0A221LEG9-F1
#
_cell.length_a   1.000
_cell.length_b   1.000
_cell.length_c   1.000
_cell.angle_alpha   90.00
_cell.angle_beta   90.00
_cell.angle_gamma   90.00
#
_symmetry.space_group_name_H-M   'P 1'
#
loop_
_entity.id
_entity.type
_entity.pdbx_description
1 polymer ?
#
loop_
_entity_poly.entity_id
_entity_poly.type
_entity_poly.pdbx_seq_one_letter_code
_entity_poly.pdbx_strand_id
1 'polypeptide(L)'
;MKKLKLSALEQIIFLACLSSLSLVLDLIFKKLFASYALLRFWNSIIWLDGFKLIPLFFIPLVNRNYFWVFISVSLIEIFGFCFRGTIYPYNPLLTLFYGLCLGIGPILLLSKCCKSFFSVYWRLSLICALYFITSILLNLFFLDCIFYNKSYGYLNNFYFHNRFIKRFLSPWIYFRFLSVFFFSGILTYIYLTIYRQFLSFYLINKTKIL
;
A
#
# COMPACT_ATOMS: atom_id res chain seq x y z
N MET A 1 19.64 2.11 -20.27
CA MET A 1 18.34 2.48 -20.89
C MET A 1 18.27 4.00 -20.99
N LYS A 2 18.15 4.59 -22.20
CA LYS A 2 17.83 6.01 -22.35
C LYS A 2 16.46 6.24 -21.70
N LYS A 3 16.41 7.19 -20.75
CA LYS A 3 15.22 7.51 -19.95
C LYS A 3 14.04 7.84 -20.88
N LEU A 4 12.87 7.23 -20.65
CA LEU A 4 11.61 7.85 -21.07
C LEU A 4 11.53 9.19 -20.31
N LYS A 5 11.91 10.28 -20.98
CA LYS A 5 11.69 11.63 -20.46
C LYS A 5 10.23 11.95 -20.75
N LEU A 6 9.34 11.39 -19.93
CA LEU A 6 7.98 11.90 -19.84
C LEU A 6 8.06 13.34 -19.35
N SER A 7 7.25 14.20 -19.96
CA SER A 7 7.03 15.56 -19.48
C SER A 7 6.51 15.53 -18.03
N ALA A 8 6.68 16.63 -17.30
CA ALA A 8 6.16 16.74 -15.93
C ALA A 8 4.63 16.51 -15.88
N LEU A 9 3.91 16.95 -16.91
CA LEU A 9 2.46 16.77 -17.03
C LEU A 9 2.09 15.29 -17.16
N GLU A 10 2.72 14.55 -18.06
CA GLU A 10 2.45 13.12 -18.27
C GLU A 10 2.78 12.30 -17.01
N GLN A 11 3.84 12.68 -16.29
CA GLN A 11 4.21 12.07 -15.02
C GLN A 11 3.12 12.25 -13.95
N ILE A 12 2.52 13.45 -13.86
CA ILE A 12 1.43 13.76 -12.93
C ILE A 12 0.16 13.00 -13.32
N ILE A 13 -0.19 12.97 -14.60
CA ILE A 13 -1.37 12.23 -15.10
C ILE A 13 -1.24 10.74 -14.77
N PHE A 14 -0.08 10.14 -15.03
CA PHE A 14 0.16 8.73 -14.75
C PHE A 14 0.06 8.42 -13.24
N LEU A 15 0.66 9.27 -12.40
CA LEU A 15 0.55 9.14 -10.94
C LEU A 15 -0.90 9.23 -10.46
N ALA A 16 -1.67 10.18 -11.01
CA ALA A 16 -3.08 10.35 -10.70
C ALA A 16 -3.89 9.10 -11.07
N CYS A 17 -3.64 8.50 -12.24
CA CYS A 17 -4.31 7.27 -12.66
C CYS A 17 -4.01 6.07 -11.74
N LEU A 18 -2.74 5.86 -11.36
CA LEU A 18 -2.39 4.76 -10.45
C LEU A 18 -2.94 4.99 -9.04
N SER A 19 -2.93 6.23 -8.57
CA SER A 19 -3.43 6.60 -7.25
C SER A 19 -4.95 6.46 -7.17
N SER A 20 -5.66 6.90 -8.20
CA SER A 20 -7.11 6.73 -8.28
C SER A 20 -7.50 5.26 -8.38
N LEU A 21 -6.77 4.46 -9.17
CA LEU A 21 -7.00 3.01 -9.25
C LEU A 21 -6.81 2.32 -7.89
N SER A 22 -5.75 2.68 -7.15
CA SER A 22 -5.51 2.16 -5.80
C SER A 22 -6.65 2.53 -4.83
N LEU A 23 -7.15 3.77 -4.92
CA LEU A 23 -8.27 4.24 -4.10
C LEU A 23 -9.58 3.51 -4.46
N VAL A 24 -9.88 3.34 -5.74
CA VAL A 24 -11.06 2.58 -6.20
C VAL A 24 -11.01 1.14 -5.70
N LEU A 25 -9.85 0.49 -5.79
CA LEU A 25 -9.67 -0.86 -5.24
C LEU A 25 -9.91 -0.88 -3.72
N ASP A 26 -9.40 0.10 -2.97
CA ASP A 26 -9.65 0.19 -1.51
C ASP A 26 -11.16 0.28 -1.21
N LEU A 27 -11.91 1.10 -1.95
CA LEU A 27 -13.36 1.23 -1.78
C LEU A 27 -14.10 -0.08 -2.13
N ILE A 28 -13.73 -0.74 -3.22
CA ILE A 28 -14.31 -2.02 -3.65
C ILE A 28 -14.05 -3.09 -2.58
N PHE A 29 -12.80 -3.26 -2.14
CA PHE A 29 -12.45 -4.26 -1.13
C PHE A 29 -13.15 -3.98 0.21
N LYS A 30 -13.25 -2.72 0.64
CA LYS A 30 -14.05 -2.36 1.83
C LYS A 30 -15.50 -2.81 1.69
N LYS A 31 -16.15 -2.53 0.55
CA LYS A 31 -17.54 -2.94 0.30
C LYS A 31 -17.69 -4.46 0.28
N LEU A 32 -16.75 -5.18 -0.34
CA LEU A 32 -16.74 -6.64 -0.36
C LEU A 32 -16.60 -7.25 1.04
N PHE A 33 -15.64 -6.77 1.84
CA PHE A 33 -15.45 -7.25 3.21
C PHE A 33 -16.59 -6.84 4.16
N ALA A 34 -17.31 -5.76 3.85
CA ALA A 34 -18.53 -5.39 4.56
C ALA A 34 -19.68 -6.35 4.23
N SER A 35 -19.86 -6.70 2.96
CA SER A 35 -21.03 -7.45 2.48
C SER A 35 -20.92 -8.97 2.66
N TYR A 36 -19.70 -9.53 2.63
CA TYR A 36 -19.49 -10.98 2.65
C TYR A 36 -18.72 -11.42 3.91
N ALA A 37 -19.41 -12.13 4.81
CA ALA A 37 -18.83 -12.60 6.07
C ALA A 37 -17.61 -13.51 5.89
N LEU A 38 -17.64 -14.39 4.89
CA LEU A 38 -16.53 -15.30 4.59
C LEU A 38 -15.28 -14.54 4.14
N LEU A 39 -15.42 -13.54 3.25
CA LEU A 39 -14.30 -12.69 2.84
C LEU A 39 -13.77 -11.85 4.00
N ARG A 40 -14.64 -11.39 4.90
CA ARG A 40 -14.24 -10.67 6.12
C ARG A 40 -13.38 -11.55 7.04
N PHE A 41 -13.77 -12.81 7.22
CA PHE A 41 -13.02 -13.79 8.01
C PHE A 41 -11.65 -14.06 7.39
N TRP A 42 -11.61 -14.35 6.08
CA TRP A 42 -10.34 -14.55 5.40
C TRP A 42 -9.44 -13.32 5.45
N ASN A 43 -9.97 -12.11 5.31
CA ASN A 43 -9.18 -10.88 5.42
C ASN A 43 -8.60 -10.64 6.84
N SER A 44 -9.19 -11.25 7.88
CA SER A 44 -8.61 -11.20 9.23
C SER A 44 -7.40 -12.12 9.41
N ILE A 45 -7.27 -13.16 8.57
CA ILE A 45 -6.22 -14.18 8.64
C ILE A 45 -5.15 -13.92 7.57
N ILE A 46 -5.58 -13.52 6.37
CA ILE A 46 -4.77 -13.29 5.18
C ILE A 46 -4.88 -11.82 4.81
N TRP A 47 -3.78 -11.23 4.36
CA TRP A 47 -3.69 -9.83 3.98
C TRP A 47 -4.31 -9.53 2.60
N LEU A 48 -5.61 -9.81 2.46
CA LEU A 48 -6.37 -9.61 1.22
C LEU A 48 -6.54 -8.12 0.88
N ASP A 49 -6.54 -7.24 1.89
CA ASP A 49 -6.51 -5.79 1.68
C ASP A 49 -5.19 -5.30 1.06
N GLY A 50 -4.15 -6.13 0.97
CA GLY A 50 -2.90 -5.81 0.27
C GLY A 50 -3.07 -5.60 -1.24
N PHE A 51 -4.10 -6.20 -1.86
CA PHE A 51 -4.33 -6.10 -3.31
C PHE A 51 -4.58 -4.66 -3.80
N LYS A 52 -5.10 -3.77 -2.95
CA LYS A 52 -5.29 -2.35 -3.30
C LYS A 52 -3.96 -1.60 -3.56
N LEU A 53 -2.85 -2.15 -3.07
CA LEU A 53 -1.52 -1.54 -3.18
C LEU A 53 -0.84 -1.85 -4.51
N ILE A 54 -1.31 -2.86 -5.24
CA ILE A 54 -0.71 -3.34 -6.50
C ILE A 54 -0.39 -2.19 -7.48
N PRO A 55 -1.30 -1.23 -7.75
CA PRO A 55 -1.01 -0.13 -8.67
C PRO A 55 0.22 0.70 -8.29
N LEU A 56 0.47 0.88 -6.99
CA LEU A 56 1.53 1.76 -6.47
C LEU A 56 2.92 1.19 -6.73
N PHE A 57 3.05 -0.14 -6.80
CA PHE A 57 4.32 -0.79 -7.10
C PHE A 57 4.78 -0.61 -8.55
N PHE A 58 3.90 -0.14 -9.45
CA PHE A 58 4.26 0.17 -10.84
C PHE A 58 4.75 1.60 -11.04
N ILE A 59 4.58 2.49 -10.06
CA ILE A 59 5.05 3.87 -10.12
C ILE A 59 6.54 3.97 -10.52
N PRO A 60 7.47 3.19 -9.93
CA PRO A 60 8.90 3.27 -10.24
C PRO A 60 9.27 2.93 -11.70
N LEU A 61 8.37 2.29 -12.45
CA LEU A 61 8.60 1.95 -13.85
C LEU A 61 8.56 3.18 -14.76
N VAL A 62 7.79 4.20 -14.37
CA VAL A 62 7.42 5.33 -15.22
C VAL A 62 7.87 6.65 -14.61
N ASN A 63 7.84 6.78 -13.28
CA ASN A 63 8.17 8.01 -12.57
C ASN A 63 9.25 7.77 -11.50
N ARG A 64 10.21 8.70 -11.42
CA ARG A 64 11.28 8.72 -10.40
C ARG A 64 11.31 10.02 -9.60
N ASN A 65 10.36 10.92 -9.83
CA ASN A 65 10.27 12.17 -9.09
C ASN A 65 9.68 11.89 -7.70
N TYR A 66 10.57 11.79 -6.71
CA TYR A 66 10.20 11.48 -5.32
C TYR A 66 9.12 12.41 -4.77
N PHE A 67 9.17 13.70 -5.11
CA PHE A 67 8.24 14.70 -4.58
C PHE A 67 6.81 14.45 -5.07
N TRP A 68 6.59 14.38 -6.39
CA TRP A 68 5.26 14.15 -6.95
C TRP A 68 4.69 12.79 -6.56
N VAL A 69 5.54 11.77 -6.49
CA VAL A 69 5.12 10.43 -6.07
C VAL A 69 4.68 10.44 -4.61
N PHE A 70 5.46 11.07 -3.72
CA PHE A 70 5.11 11.20 -2.32
C PHE A 70 3.76 11.89 -2.13
N ILE A 71 3.54 13.03 -2.81
CA ILE A 71 2.26 13.75 -2.74
C ILE A 71 1.12 12.89 -3.24
N SER A 72 1.26 12.28 -4.42
CA SER A 72 0.20 11.49 -5.05
C SER A 72 -0.21 10.29 -4.19
N VAL A 73 0.76 9.58 -3.61
CA VAL A 73 0.51 8.43 -2.74
C VAL A 73 -0.05 8.88 -1.38
N SER A 74 0.41 10.01 -0.84
CA SER A 74 -0.11 10.61 0.40
C SER A 74 -1.58 10.98 0.30
N LEU A 75 -1.99 11.53 -0.83
CA LEU A 75 -3.39 11.89 -1.09
C LEU A 75 -4.32 10.68 -1.04
N ILE A 76 -3.85 9.47 -1.37
CA ILE A 76 -4.67 8.25 -1.29
C ILE A 76 -5.14 8.02 0.14
N GLU A 77 -4.28 8.21 1.15
CA GLU A 77 -4.72 8.03 2.53
C GLU A 77 -5.57 9.20 3.03
N ILE A 78 -5.30 10.43 2.60
CA ILE A 78 -6.16 11.58 2.95
C ILE A 78 -7.58 11.36 2.43
N PHE A 79 -7.73 11.09 1.13
CA PHE A 79 -9.05 10.81 0.53
C PHE A 79 -9.65 9.52 1.06
N GLY A 80 -8.82 8.48 1.25
CA GLY A 80 -9.23 7.21 1.83
C GLY A 80 -9.81 7.37 3.22
N PHE A 81 -9.27 8.28 4.04
CA PHE A 81 -9.82 8.66 5.33
C PHE A 81 -11.14 9.44 5.20
N CYS A 82 -11.22 10.43 4.32
CA CYS A 82 -12.46 11.17 4.06
C CYS A 82 -13.62 10.24 3.69
N PHE A 83 -13.36 9.20 2.88
CA PHE A 83 -14.37 8.20 2.50
C PHE A 83 -14.68 7.17 3.60
N ARG A 84 -13.90 7.07 4.68
CA ARG A 84 -14.21 6.14 5.79
C ARG A 84 -15.36 6.65 6.67
N GLY A 85 -15.63 7.96 6.68
CA GLY A 85 -16.70 8.54 7.51
C GLY A 85 -16.51 8.30 9.02
N THR A 86 -15.26 8.21 9.50
CA THR A 86 -14.97 7.93 10.91
C THR A 86 -15.21 9.15 11.79
N ILE A 87 -15.70 8.92 13.01
CA ILE A 87 -15.82 9.94 14.06
C ILE A 87 -14.44 10.30 14.64
N TYR A 88 -13.44 9.42 14.47
CA TYR A 88 -12.09 9.63 14.99
C TYR A 88 -11.31 10.64 14.15
N PRO A 89 -10.44 11.46 14.77
CA PRO A 89 -9.63 12.43 14.06
C PRO A 89 -8.60 11.75 13.16
N TYR A 90 -8.16 12.48 12.12
CA TYR A 90 -7.12 11.99 11.21
C TYR A 90 -5.75 12.00 11.88
N ASN A 91 -4.95 10.96 11.67
CA ASN A 91 -3.55 10.95 12.10
C ASN A 91 -2.63 11.32 10.93
N PRO A 92 -2.00 12.51 10.93
CA PRO A 92 -1.13 12.94 9.83
C PRO A 92 0.12 12.07 9.68
N LEU A 93 0.57 11.40 10.75
CA LEU A 93 1.70 10.46 10.68
C LEU A 93 1.38 9.27 9.77
N LEU A 94 0.11 8.81 9.73
CA LEU A 94 -0.28 7.73 8.82
C LEU A 94 -0.01 8.10 7.37
N THR A 95 -0.41 9.29 6.94
CA THR A 95 -0.12 9.76 5.57
C THR A 95 1.37 9.89 5.30
N LEU A 96 2.15 10.40 6.25
CA LEU A 96 3.59 10.50 6.09
C LEU A 96 4.22 9.11 5.89
N PHE A 97 3.92 8.15 6.77
CA PHE A 97 4.43 6.79 6.65
C PHE A 97 3.90 6.07 5.41
N TYR A 98 2.65 6.33 5.01
CA TYR A 98 2.06 5.80 3.78
C TYR A 98 2.84 6.30 2.55
N GLY A 99 3.08 7.60 2.44
CA GLY A 99 3.87 8.20 1.37
C GLY A 99 5.32 7.72 1.35
N LEU A 100 5.96 7.55 2.51
CA LEU A 100 7.32 7.02 2.61
C LEU A 100 7.39 5.54 2.18
N CYS A 101 6.54 4.69 2.75
CA CYS A 101 6.61 3.24 2.53
C CYS A 101 6.16 2.85 1.12
N LEU A 102 5.08 3.47 0.60
CA LEU A 102 4.45 3.05 -0.67
C LEU A 102 4.71 4.01 -1.83
N GLY A 103 5.23 5.22 -1.56
CA GLY A 103 5.67 6.14 -2.60
C GLY A 103 7.18 6.08 -2.80
N ILE A 104 7.94 6.54 -1.79
CA ILE A 104 9.40 6.64 -1.88
C ILE A 104 10.06 5.25 -1.87
N GLY A 105 9.60 4.33 -1.01
CA GLY A 105 10.14 2.98 -0.85
C GLY A 105 10.25 2.19 -2.17
N PRO A 106 9.16 2.06 -2.96
CA PRO A 106 9.21 1.42 -4.26
C PRO A 106 10.20 2.07 -5.21
N ILE A 107 10.31 3.41 -5.22
CA ILE A 107 11.28 4.09 -6.10
C ILE A 107 12.71 3.75 -5.68
N LEU A 108 13.04 3.82 -4.40
CA LEU A 108 14.40 3.54 -3.93
C LEU A 108 14.83 2.10 -4.20
N LEU A 109 13.93 1.15 -3.98
CA LEU A 109 14.26 -0.27 -4.02
C LEU A 109 14.05 -0.87 -5.42
N LEU A 110 12.96 -0.55 -6.11
CA LEU A 110 12.62 -1.20 -7.39
C LEU A 110 13.19 -0.49 -8.62
N SER A 111 13.65 0.76 -8.50
CA SER A 111 14.22 1.49 -9.65
C SER A 111 15.58 0.96 -10.13
N LYS A 112 16.27 0.14 -9.32
CA LYS A 112 17.55 -0.49 -9.67
C LYS A 112 17.31 -1.75 -10.51
N CYS A 113 18.01 -1.85 -11.64
CA CYS A 113 17.90 -2.90 -12.69
C CYS A 113 18.30 -4.33 -12.26
N CYS A 114 17.90 -4.81 -11.08
CA CYS A 114 18.10 -6.22 -10.72
C CYS A 114 16.88 -7.02 -11.18
N LYS A 115 17.07 -7.91 -12.18
CA LYS A 115 16.00 -8.60 -12.90
C LYS A 115 15.68 -10.01 -12.38
N SER A 116 16.41 -10.51 -11.39
CA SER A 116 16.13 -11.85 -10.85
C SER A 116 14.85 -11.83 -10.00
N PHE A 117 14.05 -12.90 -10.11
CA PHE A 117 12.82 -13.05 -9.33
C PHE A 117 13.07 -12.85 -7.84
N PHE A 118 14.08 -13.54 -7.29
CA PHE A 118 14.45 -13.44 -5.88
C PHE A 118 14.82 -12.01 -5.45
N SER A 119 15.56 -11.25 -6.28
CA SER A 119 15.91 -9.88 -5.92
C SER A 119 14.71 -8.95 -5.87
N VAL A 120 13.78 -9.07 -6.81
CA VAL A 120 12.56 -8.24 -6.82
C VAL A 120 11.64 -8.66 -5.68
N TYR A 121 11.49 -9.97 -5.47
CA TYR A 121 10.74 -10.55 -4.36
C TYR A 121 11.19 -10.00 -3.02
N TRP A 122 12.47 -10.07 -2.69
CA TRP A 122 12.99 -9.58 -1.41
C TRP A 122 12.71 -8.09 -1.19
N ARG A 123 12.82 -7.27 -2.23
CA ARG A 123 12.55 -5.83 -2.15
C ARG A 123 11.06 -5.53 -1.96
N LEU A 124 10.19 -6.25 -2.67
CA LEU A 124 8.75 -6.14 -2.50
C LEU A 124 8.31 -6.62 -1.12
N SER A 125 8.83 -7.76 -0.65
CA SER A 125 8.59 -8.26 0.70
C SER A 125 9.00 -7.26 1.77
N LEU A 126 10.16 -6.60 1.60
CA LEU A 126 10.62 -5.58 2.54
C LEU A 126 9.67 -4.38 2.57
N ILE A 127 9.26 -3.86 1.40
CA ILE A 127 8.30 -2.74 1.33
C ILE A 127 6.97 -3.11 1.98
N CYS A 128 6.42 -4.27 1.63
CA CYS A 128 5.15 -4.75 2.16
C CYS A 128 5.23 -5.00 3.68
N ALA A 129 6.32 -5.59 4.17
CA ALA A 129 6.54 -5.82 5.60
C ALA A 129 6.67 -4.50 6.37
N LEU A 130 7.42 -3.52 5.85
CA LEU A 130 7.51 -2.19 6.45
C LEU A 130 6.15 -1.50 6.52
N TYR A 131 5.37 -1.56 5.43
CA TYR A 131 4.01 -1.03 5.43
C TYR A 131 3.12 -1.74 6.45
N PHE A 132 3.19 -3.08 6.51
CA PHE A 132 2.40 -3.86 7.47
C PHE A 132 2.75 -3.49 8.91
N ILE A 133 4.04 -3.46 9.26
CA ILE A 133 4.52 -3.10 10.61
C ILE A 133 4.14 -1.67 10.96
N THR A 134 4.37 -0.70 10.08
CA THR A 134 4.02 0.71 10.33
C THR A 134 2.51 0.89 10.49
N SER A 135 1.69 0.20 9.69
CA SER A 135 0.23 0.23 9.83
C SER A 135 -0.23 -0.35 11.18
N ILE A 136 0.47 -1.36 11.71
CA ILE A 136 0.18 -1.93 13.03
C ILE A 136 0.62 -0.98 14.14
N LEU A 137 1.87 -0.50 14.10
CA LEU A 137 2.43 0.37 15.13
C LEU A 137 1.65 1.67 15.26
N LEU A 138 1.30 2.32 14.15
CA LEU A 138 0.58 3.59 14.17
C LEU A 138 -0.86 3.43 14.66
N ASN A 139 -1.48 2.26 14.41
CA ASN A 139 -2.79 1.94 14.97
C ASN A 139 -2.73 1.72 16.49
N LEU A 140 -1.62 1.17 17.03
CA LEU A 140 -1.42 1.02 18.47
C LEU A 140 -1.20 2.37 19.15
N PHE A 141 -0.34 3.24 18.60
CA PHE A 141 -0.11 4.59 19.12
C PHE A 141 -1.39 5.44 19.16
N PHE A 142 -2.29 5.25 18.19
CA PHE A 142 -3.53 6.01 18.14
C PHE A 142 -4.53 5.61 19.23
N LEU A 143 -4.51 4.35 19.69
CA LEU A 143 -5.31 3.93 20.83
C LEU A 143 -4.88 4.64 22.10
N ASP A 144 -3.57 4.72 22.36
CA ASP A 144 -3.06 5.38 23.56
C ASP A 144 -3.49 6.86 23.57
N CYS A 145 -3.44 7.54 22.42
CA CYS A 145 -3.93 8.92 22.30
C CYS A 145 -5.46 9.05 22.50
N ILE A 146 -6.28 8.12 21.97
CA ILE A 146 -7.74 8.15 22.16
C ILE A 146 -8.10 7.88 23.63
N PHE A 147 -7.45 6.91 24.28
CA PHE A 147 -7.74 6.52 25.67
C PHE A 147 -7.17 7.49 26.70
N TYR A 148 -6.14 8.26 26.37
CA TYR A 148 -5.66 9.35 27.23
C TYR A 148 -6.66 10.52 27.30
N ASN A 149 -7.55 10.64 26.32
CA ASN A 149 -8.61 11.64 26.31
C ASN A 149 -9.77 11.13 27.19
N LYS A 150 -9.70 11.51 28.49
CA LYS A 150 -10.54 11.05 29.63
C LYS A 150 -12.07 11.21 29.50
N SER A 151 -12.63 11.55 28.34
CA SER A 151 -14.05 11.90 28.19
C SER A 151 -14.98 10.74 27.86
N TYR A 152 -14.47 9.57 27.47
CA TYR A 152 -15.29 8.38 27.23
C TYR A 152 -15.42 7.53 28.49
N GLY A 153 -16.64 7.12 28.84
CA GLY A 153 -16.92 6.33 30.03
C GLY A 153 -16.02 5.09 30.14
N TYR A 154 -15.47 4.86 31.34
CA TYR A 154 -14.43 3.88 31.64
C TYR A 154 -14.75 2.46 31.11
N LEU A 155 -16.01 2.04 31.20
CA LEU A 155 -16.48 0.72 30.74
C LEU A 155 -16.45 0.57 29.20
N ASN A 156 -16.85 1.61 28.45
CA ASN A 156 -16.78 1.57 26.99
C ASN A 156 -15.32 1.59 26.52
N ASN A 157 -14.48 2.41 27.16
CA ASN A 157 -13.06 2.46 26.84
C ASN A 157 -12.37 1.11 27.06
N PHE A 158 -12.65 0.46 28.18
CA PHE A 158 -12.08 -0.85 28.49
C PHE A 158 -12.52 -1.93 27.49
N TYR A 159 -13.78 -1.93 27.06
CA TYR A 159 -14.30 -2.91 26.11
C TYR A 159 -13.69 -2.76 24.71
N PHE A 160 -13.54 -1.51 24.23
CA PHE A 160 -12.87 -1.22 22.96
C PHE A 160 -11.37 -1.55 23.01
N HIS A 161 -10.70 -1.20 24.12
CA HIS A 161 -9.29 -1.52 24.35
C HIS A 161 -9.06 -3.03 24.30
N ASN A 162 -9.87 -3.81 25.03
CA ASN A 162 -9.75 -5.27 25.05
C ASN A 162 -10.03 -5.92 23.69
N ARG A 163 -11.00 -5.42 22.93
CA ARG A 163 -11.35 -5.97 21.60
C ARG A 163 -10.29 -5.65 20.55
N PHE A 164 -9.65 -4.49 20.64
CA PHE A 164 -8.57 -4.09 19.76
C PHE A 164 -7.28 -4.83 20.13
N ILE A 165 -6.87 -4.84 21.40
CA ILE A 165 -5.73 -5.62 21.90
C ILE A 165 -5.86 -7.10 21.52
N LYS A 166 -7.04 -7.71 21.71
CA LYS A 166 -7.30 -9.09 21.27
C LYS A 166 -7.13 -9.30 19.77
N ARG A 167 -7.33 -8.27 18.93
CA ARG A 167 -7.13 -8.34 17.48
C ARG A 167 -5.65 -8.27 17.08
N PHE A 168 -4.82 -7.58 17.87
CA PHE A 168 -3.38 -7.43 17.64
C PHE A 168 -2.54 -8.53 18.32
N LEU A 169 -2.93 -8.99 19.52
CA LEU A 169 -2.32 -10.13 20.21
C LEU A 169 -2.90 -11.49 19.78
N SER A 170 -3.86 -11.48 18.86
CA SER A 170 -4.41 -12.71 18.32
C SER A 170 -3.33 -13.45 17.51
N PRO A 171 -3.21 -14.78 17.63
CA PRO A 171 -2.29 -15.59 16.81
C PRO A 171 -2.43 -15.35 15.31
N TRP A 172 -3.61 -14.91 14.86
CA TRP A 172 -3.91 -14.58 13.46
C TRP A 172 -3.05 -13.43 12.91
N ILE A 173 -2.47 -12.56 13.75
CA ILE A 173 -1.57 -11.49 13.29
C ILE A 173 -0.31 -12.06 12.64
N TYR A 174 0.21 -13.18 13.17
CA TYR A 174 1.40 -13.84 12.65
C TYR A 174 1.11 -14.53 11.32
N PHE A 175 -0.04 -15.21 11.20
CA PHE A 175 -0.50 -15.76 9.92
C PHE A 175 -0.73 -14.67 8.88
N ARG A 176 -1.28 -13.52 9.30
CA ARG A 176 -1.49 -12.37 8.42
C ARG A 176 -0.16 -11.76 7.99
N PHE A 177 0.83 -11.68 8.88
CA PHE A 177 2.19 -11.27 8.52
C PHE A 177 2.85 -12.25 7.56
N LEU A 178 2.75 -13.56 7.80
CA LEU A 178 3.27 -14.59 6.88
C LEU A 178 2.63 -14.48 5.49
N SER A 179 1.33 -14.16 5.42
CA SER A 179 0.63 -13.95 4.16
C SER A 179 1.19 -12.77 3.33
N VAL A 180 1.89 -11.82 3.96
CA VAL A 180 2.60 -10.74 3.25
C VAL A 180 3.64 -11.30 2.29
N PHE A 181 4.38 -12.34 2.70
CA PHE A 181 5.41 -12.96 1.86
C PHE A 181 4.80 -13.68 0.65
N PHE A 182 3.70 -14.42 0.85
CA PHE A 182 2.96 -15.04 -0.24
C PHE A 182 2.41 -14.00 -1.22
N PHE A 183 1.82 -12.91 -0.71
CA PHE A 183 1.36 -11.79 -1.51
C PHE A 183 2.51 -11.14 -2.30
N SER A 184 3.68 -10.93 -1.68
CA SER A 184 4.86 -10.42 -2.37
C SER A 184 5.33 -11.34 -3.50
N GLY A 185 5.18 -12.66 -3.36
CA GLY A 185 5.46 -13.62 -4.43
C GLY A 185 4.58 -13.41 -5.66
N ILE A 186 3.26 -13.31 -5.44
CA ILE A 186 2.28 -13.02 -6.50
C ILE A 186 2.58 -11.66 -7.14
N LEU A 187 2.82 -10.63 -6.32
CA LEU A 187 3.15 -9.28 -6.77
C LEU A 187 4.43 -9.27 -7.61
N THR A 188 5.44 -10.05 -7.23
CA THR A 188 6.71 -10.18 -7.97
C THR A 188 6.47 -10.75 -9.35
N TYR A 189 5.67 -11.80 -9.44
CA TYR A 189 5.31 -12.43 -10.71
C TYR A 189 4.61 -11.44 -11.65
N ILE A 190 3.59 -10.73 -11.15
CA ILE A 190 2.86 -9.72 -11.92
C ILE A 190 3.80 -8.59 -12.33
N TYR A 191 4.61 -8.08 -11.40
CA TYR A 191 5.54 -6.98 -11.63
C TYR A 191 6.53 -7.30 -12.75
N LEU A 192 7.18 -8.47 -12.69
CA LEU A 192 8.13 -8.90 -13.71
C LEU A 192 7.46 -9.16 -15.06
N THR A 193 6.25 -9.70 -15.07
CA THR A 193 5.48 -9.92 -16.30
C THR A 193 5.20 -8.61 -17.02
N ILE A 194 4.67 -7.62 -16.30
CA ILE A 194 4.39 -6.28 -16.84
C ILE A 194 5.69 -5.58 -17.24
N TYR A 195 6.75 -5.66 -16.42
CA TYR A 195 8.05 -5.09 -16.74
C TYR A 195 8.63 -5.64 -18.05
N ARG A 196 8.51 -6.96 -18.29
CA ARG A 196 8.95 -7.60 -19.53
C ARG A 196 8.15 -7.11 -20.74
N GLN A 197 6.83 -6.97 -20.60
CA GLN A 197 5.96 -6.43 -21.65
C GLN A 197 6.29 -4.95 -21.95
N PHE A 198 6.52 -4.13 -20.93
CA PHE A 198 6.98 -2.74 -21.11
C PHE A 198 8.31 -2.68 -21.87
N LEU A 199 9.25 -3.56 -21.54
CA LEU A 199 10.52 -3.66 -22.25
C LEU A 199 10.36 -4.08 -23.71
N SER A 200 9.50 -5.06 -24.00
CA SER A 200 9.30 -5.53 -25.38
C SER A 200 8.66 -4.43 -26.25
N PHE A 201 7.62 -3.75 -25.76
CA PHE A 201 7.04 -2.60 -26.45
C PHE A 201 8.07 -1.49 -26.72
N TYR A 202 8.91 -1.18 -25.73
CA TYR A 202 9.93 -0.16 -25.88
C TYR A 202 11.03 -0.54 -26.88
N LEU A 203 11.48 -1.79 -26.88
CA LEU A 203 12.48 -2.28 -27.82
C LEU A 203 11.94 -2.29 -29.26
N ILE A 204 10.70 -2.75 -29.46
CA ILE A 204 10.04 -2.78 -30.77
C ILE A 204 9.86 -1.37 -31.36
N ASN A 205 9.48 -0.38 -30.54
CA ASN A 205 9.36 1.00 -31.02
C ASN A 205 10.72 1.63 -31.36
N LYS A 206 11.81 1.21 -30.71
CA LYS A 206 13.15 1.68 -31.09
C LYS A 206 13.65 1.10 -32.41
N THR A 207 13.30 -0.15 -32.72
CA THR A 207 13.68 -0.77 -33.99
C THR A 207 12.89 -0.25 -35.18
N LYS A 208 11.73 0.39 -34.97
CA LYS A 208 10.93 1.03 -36.04
C LYS A 208 11.32 2.48 -36.34
N ILE A 209 12.20 3.09 -35.54
CA ILE A 209 12.62 4.50 -35.67
C ILE A 209 14.07 4.60 -36.19
N LEU A 210 14.68 3.49 -36.60
CA LEU A 210 15.94 3.43 -37.35
C LEU A 210 15.64 2.99 -38.77
#